data_AF-A0A0F7PJH7-F1
#
_entry.id   AF-A0A0F7PJH7-F1
#
_cell.length_a   1.000
_cell.length_b   1.000
_cell.length_c   1.000
_cell.angle_alpha   90.00
_cell.angle_beta   90.00
_cell.angle_gamma   90.00
#
_symmetry.space_group_name_H-M   'P 1'
#
loop_
_entity.id
_entity.type
_entity.pdbx_description
1 polymer ?
#
loop_
_entity_poly.entity_id
_entity_poly.type
_entity_poly.pdbx_seq_one_letter_code
_entity_poly.pdbx_strand_id
1 'polypeptide(L)' 'MGKQIAMNVSVYYSANSRRIHLLFGDFRDTVSNEPGRVNYHPQLFRKLAAKLKAEGKPAPDIEDQEANRM' A
#
# COMPACT_ATOMS: atom_id res chain seq x y z
N MET A 1 14.75 -19.46 13.74
CA MET A 1 14.05 -19.90 12.52
C MET A 1 12.61 -19.41 12.61
N GLY A 2 12.17 -18.50 11.74
CA GLY A 2 10.80 -17.97 11.77
C GLY A 2 9.81 -19.01 11.21
N LYS A 3 8.59 -19.04 11.75
CA LYS A 3 7.48 -19.83 11.19
C LYS A 3 6.50 -18.88 10.51
N GLN A 4 6.19 -19.14 9.24
CA GLN A 4 5.21 -18.38 8.48
C GLN A 4 3.82 -18.97 8.69
N ILE A 5 2.81 -18.10 8.71
CA ILE A 5 1.39 -18.47 8.59
C ILE A 5 0.79 -17.81 7.35
N ALA A 6 -0.23 -18.43 6.76
CA ALA A 6 -1.02 -17.80 5.72
C ALA A 6 -2.07 -16.89 6.36
N MET A 7 -2.23 -15.68 5.85
CA MET A 7 -3.25 -14.73 6.30
C MET A 7 -3.95 -14.12 5.09
N ASN A 8 -5.27 -14.00 5.17
CA ASN A 8 -6.07 -13.27 4.20
C ASN A 8 -6.05 -11.78 4.56
N VAL A 9 -5.76 -10.94 3.56
CA VAL A 9 -5.66 -9.49 3.75
C VAL A 9 -6.53 -8.80 2.69
N SER A 10 -7.49 -8.00 3.14
CA SER A 10 -8.24 -7.12 2.25
C SER A 10 -7.52 -5.80 2.13
N VAL A 11 -7.41 -5.29 0.89
CA VAL A 11 -6.65 -4.08 0.59
C VAL A 11 -7.53 -3.11 -0.17
N TYR A 12 -7.51 -1.84 0.22
CA TYR A 12 -8.17 -0.77 -0.54
C TYR A 12 -7.41 0.55 -0.41
N TYR A 13 -7.54 1.42 -1.41
CA TYR A 13 -6.99 2.78 -1.38
C TYR A 13 -8.06 3.79 -0.93
N SER A 14 -7.69 4.72 -0.05
CA SER A 14 -8.51 5.86 0.34
C SER A 14 -7.92 7.15 -0.23
N ALA A 15 -8.62 7.77 -1.19
CA ALA A 15 -8.23 9.06 -1.76
C ALA A 15 -8.19 10.17 -0.69
N ASN A 16 -9.15 10.17 0.24
CA ASN A 16 -9.24 11.17 1.32
C ASN A 16 -8.00 11.18 2.21
N SER A 17 -7.49 10.00 2.57
CA SER A 17 -6.34 9.88 3.48
C SER A 17 -5.02 9.66 2.77
N ARG A 18 -5.05 9.55 1.43
CA ARG A 18 -3.95 9.18 0.52
C ARG A 18 -3.15 7.96 1.01
N ARG A 19 -3.84 7.00 1.60
CA ARG A 19 -3.26 5.79 2.19
C ARG A 19 -3.91 4.55 1.62
N ILE A 20 -3.13 3.48 1.57
CA ILE A 20 -3.64 2.13 1.35
C ILE A 20 -3.95 1.53 2.70
N HIS A 21 -5.13 0.98 2.87
CA HIS A 21 -5.55 0.29 4.08
C HIS A 21 -5.40 -1.22 3.90
N LEU A 22 -4.90 -1.86 4.96
CA LEU A 22 -4.77 -3.30 5.08
C LEU A 22 -5.73 -3.75 6.18
N LEU A 23 -6.64 -4.68 5.86
CA LEU A 23 -7.56 -5.27 6.84
C LEU A 23 -7.24 -6.75 7.01
N PHE A 24 -7.03 -7.15 8.26
CA PHE A 24 -6.62 -8.48 8.68
C PHE A 24 -7.61 -9.00 9.72
N GLY A 25 -8.78 -9.49 9.30
CA GLY A 25 -9.84 -9.88 10.23
C GLY A 25 -10.16 -8.72 11.20
N ASP A 26 -9.71 -8.86 12.45
CA ASP A 26 -10.00 -7.95 13.56
C ASP A 26 -9.09 -6.71 13.65
N PHE A 27 -7.98 -6.65 12.91
CA PHE A 27 -7.07 -5.50 12.95
C PHE A 27 -6.86 -4.83 11.60
N ARG A 28 -6.55 -3.53 11.66
CA ARG A 28 -6.38 -2.66 10.49
C ARG A 28 -5.06 -1.91 10.59
N ASP A 29 -4.37 -1.82 9.46
CA ASP A 29 -3.20 -0.97 9.31
C ASP A 29 -3.30 -0.10 8.05
N THR A 30 -2.35 0.80 7.88
CA THR A 30 -2.24 1.68 6.73
C THR A 30 -0.83 1.75 6.21
N VAL A 31 -0.70 1.90 4.89
CA VAL A 31 0.56 2.15 4.22
C VAL A 31 0.51 3.51 3.53
N SER A 32 1.57 4.29 3.66
CA SER A 32 1.73 5.58 2.99
C SER A 32 3.02 5.65 2.16
N ASN A 33 3.00 6.49 1.13
CA ASN A 33 4.17 6.92 0.37
C ASN A 33 4.66 8.32 0.78
N GLU A 34 4.14 8.90 1.87
CA GLU A 34 4.54 10.22 2.36
C GLU A 34 5.73 10.09 3.33
N PRO A 35 6.92 10.63 3.00
CA PRO A 35 8.04 10.69 3.93
C PRO A 35 7.65 11.44 5.21
N GLY A 36 8.10 10.94 6.37
CA GLY A 36 7.81 11.54 7.68
C GLY A 36 6.60 10.93 8.39
N ARG A 37 5.84 10.03 7.77
CA ARG A 37 4.83 9.23 8.48
C ARG A 37 5.45 7.97 9.10
N VAL A 38 4.93 7.56 10.25
CA VAL A 38 5.32 6.31 10.93
C VAL A 38 5.09 5.08 10.06
N ASN A 39 4.08 5.13 9.18
CA ASN A 39 3.69 4.04 8.28
C ASN A 39 4.18 4.25 6.84
N TYR A 40 5.30 4.95 6.69
CA TYR A 40 5.95 5.19 5.41
C TYR A 40 6.63 3.90 4.91
N HIS A 41 6.01 3.25 3.92
CA HIS A 41 6.58 2.09 3.23
C HIS A 41 6.41 2.25 1.72
N PRO A 42 7.28 3.04 1.05
CA PRO A 42 7.09 3.46 -0.34
C PRO A 42 7.06 2.27 -1.32
N GLN A 43 7.91 1.26 -1.11
CA GLN A 43 7.93 0.09 -2.00
C GLN A 43 6.67 -0.76 -1.86
N LEU A 44 6.19 -0.98 -0.62
CA LEU A 44 4.97 -1.74 -0.38
C LEU A 44 3.76 -0.98 -0.94
N PHE A 45 3.69 0.33 -0.72
CA PHE A 45 2.67 1.19 -1.29
C PHE A 45 2.60 1.05 -2.82
N ARG A 46 3.74 1.11 -3.50
CA ARG A 46 3.82 0.98 -4.97
C ARG A 46 3.30 -0.36 -5.47
N LYS A 47 3.75 -1.46 -4.86
CA LYS A 47 3.32 -2.81 -5.24
C LYS A 47 1.82 -3.00 -5.04
N LEU A 48 1.28 -2.52 -3.92
CA LEU A 48 -0.15 -2.63 -3.62
C LEU A 48 -1.00 -1.77 -4.55
N ALA A 49 -0.58 -0.55 -4.84
CA ALA A 49 -1.26 0.34 -5.78
C ALA A 49 -1.26 -0.22 -7.21
N ALA A 50 -0.14 -0.77 -7.68
CA ALA A 50 -0.08 -1.44 -8.98
C ALA A 50 -1.05 -2.63 -9.03
N LYS A 51 -1.13 -3.43 -7.95
CA LYS A 51 -2.08 -4.53 -7.83
C LYS A 51 -3.53 -4.03 -7.84
N LEU A 52 -3.85 -2.97 -7.10
CA LEU A 52 -5.20 -2.37 -7.09
C LEU A 52 -5.60 -1.88 -8.50
N LYS A 53 -4.69 -1.19 -9.20
CA LYS A 53 -4.92 -0.70 -10.57
C LYS A 53 -5.15 -1.86 -11.56
N ALA A 54 -4.36 -2.92 -11.46
CA ALA A 54 -4.51 -4.11 -12.30
C ALA A 54 -5.87 -4.83 -12.11
N GLU A 55 -6.46 -4.73 -10.92
CA GLU A 55 -7.77 -5.29 -10.58
C GLU A 55 -8.93 -4.29 -10.84
N GLY A 56 -8.67 -3.16 -11.50
CA GLY A 56 -9.66 -2.13 -11.78
C GLY A 56 -10.23 -1.43 -10.53
N LYS A 57 -9.50 -1.47 -9.40
CA LYS A 57 -9.88 -0.80 -8.16
C LYS A 57 -9.30 0.60 -8.10
N PRO A 58 -9.90 1.52 -7.31
CA PRO A 58 -9.27 2.80 -7.01
C PRO A 58 -7.85 2.61 -6.49
N ALA A 59 -6.92 3.35 -7.06
CA ALA A 59 -5.49 3.29 -6.74
C ALA A 59 -4.89 4.70 -6.84
N PRO A 60 -3.82 5.00 -6.10
CA PRO A 60 -3.08 6.24 -6.28
C PRO A 60 -2.38 6.24 -7.64
N ASP A 61 -2.30 7.39 -8.29
CA ASP A 61 -1.44 7.57 -9.46
C ASP A 61 0.02 7.61 -9.01
N ILE A 62 0.79 6.63 -9.47
CA ILE A 62 2.23 6.49 -9.19
C ILE A 62 3.04 6.70 -10.46
N GLU A 63 2.55 7.53 -11.38
CA GLU A 63 3.38 8.00 -12.48
C GLU A 63 4.60 8.73 -11.88
N ASP A 64 5.79 8.28 -12.27
CA ASP A 64 7.04 9.02 -12.19
C ASP A 64 7.61 9.38 -10.81
N GLN A 65 7.93 8.37 -9.98
CA GLN A 65 8.88 8.56 -8.86
C GLN A 65 10.19 7.76 -8.99
N GLU A 66 10.48 7.21 -10.17
CA GLU A 66 11.77 6.62 -10.52
C GLU A 66 12.64 7.53 -11.40
N ALA A 67 12.03 8.48 -12.14
CA ALA A 67 12.76 9.51 -12.91
C ALA A 67 13.56 10.50 -12.03
N ASN A 68 13.34 10.51 -10.71
CA ASN A 68 14.03 11.38 -9.75
C ASN A 68 15.07 10.63 -8.89
N ARG A 69 15.45 9.40 -9.27
CA ARG A 69 16.51 8.61 -8.63
C ARG A 69 17.59 8.08 -9.59
N MET A 70 17.57 8.51 -10.85
CA MET A 70 18.72 8.44 -11.77
C MET A 70 19.37 9.81 -11.86
#